data_AF-A0A850CQC5-F1
#
_entry.id   AF-A0A850CQC5-F1
#
_cell.length_a   1.000
_cell.length_b   1.000
_cell.length_c   1.000
_cell.angle_alpha   90.00
_cell.angle_beta   90.00
_cell.angle_gamma   90.00
#
_symmetry.space_group_name_H-M   'P 1'
#
loop_
_entity.id
_entity.type
_entity.pdbx_description
1 polymer ?
#
loop_
_entity_poly.entity_id
_entity_poly.type
_entity_poly.pdbx_seq_one_letter_code
_entity_poly.pdbx_strand_id
1 'polypeptide(L)'
;MQMPKHSDEAKAHFRSLVNDAPGVEVKPMFGSLGAFVNGNMFAGLFGEDVGVKLDPAGLDELGALPGSGPFGPAERPLGGYLSLPADLDDDARTAWVDRARDHVATLPPKVKKPKK
;
A
#
# COMPACT_ATOMS: atom_id res chain seq x y z
N MET A 1 15.12 22.98 -4.71
CA MET A 1 14.94 21.86 -3.77
C MET A 1 14.80 20.58 -4.58
N GLN A 2 15.85 19.75 -4.63
CA GLN A 2 15.79 18.44 -5.28
C GLN A 2 15.04 17.51 -4.33
N MET A 3 13.75 17.28 -4.57
CA MET A 3 13.11 16.06 -4.07
C MET A 3 13.93 14.88 -4.61
N PRO A 4 14.36 13.92 -3.78
CA PRO A 4 14.90 12.67 -4.30
C PRO A 4 13.87 12.13 -5.30
N LYS A 5 14.28 11.94 -6.55
CA LYS A 5 13.42 11.41 -7.60
C LYS A 5 12.90 10.07 -7.10
N HIS A 6 11.63 9.98 -6.74
CA HIS A 6 10.94 8.69 -6.75
C HIS A 6 11.04 8.21 -8.19
N SER A 7 11.94 7.25 -8.46
CA SER A 7 12.20 6.75 -9.81
C SER A 7 10.89 6.32 -10.45
N ASP A 8 10.70 6.69 -11.71
CA ASP A 8 9.50 6.29 -12.47
C ASP A 8 9.35 4.76 -12.47
N GLU A 9 10.47 4.05 -12.35
CA GLU A 9 10.55 2.60 -12.14
C GLU A 9 9.83 2.12 -10.89
N ALA A 10 10.05 2.72 -9.71
CA ALA A 10 9.35 2.30 -8.48
C ALA A 10 7.84 2.53 -8.59
N LYS A 11 7.44 3.62 -9.25
CA LYS A 11 6.03 3.92 -9.52
C LYS A 11 5.41 2.96 -10.53
N ALA A 12 6.14 2.58 -11.57
CA ALA A 12 5.70 1.61 -12.57
C ALA A 12 5.59 0.22 -11.95
N HIS A 13 6.58 -0.17 -11.14
CA HIS A 13 6.60 -1.41 -10.39
C HIS A 13 5.42 -1.50 -9.42
N PHE A 14 5.18 -0.47 -8.60
CA PHE A 14 4.02 -0.43 -7.71
C PHE A 14 2.70 -0.57 -8.47
N ARG A 15 2.56 0.07 -9.64
CA ARG A 15 1.38 -0.12 -10.49
C ARG A 15 1.26 -1.54 -11.04
N SER A 16 2.37 -2.20 -11.33
CA SER A 16 2.39 -3.59 -11.79
C SER A 16 1.98 -4.57 -10.69
N LEU A 17 2.29 -4.27 -9.42
CA LEU A 17 1.87 -5.07 -8.26
C LEU A 17 0.38 -4.90 -7.94
N VAL A 18 -0.21 -3.75 -8.34
CA VAL A 18 -1.61 -3.44 -8.11
C VAL A 18 -2.43 -3.93 -9.30
N ASN A 19 -3.11 -5.07 -9.12
CA ASN A 19 -4.03 -5.58 -10.14
C ASN A 19 -5.16 -4.58 -10.42
N ASP A 20 -5.38 -4.30 -11.71
CA ASP A 20 -6.49 -3.48 -12.16
C ASP A 20 -7.81 -4.24 -11.87
N ALA A 21 -8.64 -3.65 -11.02
CA ALA A 21 -9.89 -4.24 -10.57
C ALA A 21 -10.96 -3.15 -10.42
N PRO A 22 -12.24 -3.48 -10.57
CA PRO A 22 -13.31 -2.50 -10.46
C PRO A 22 -13.31 -1.81 -9.09
N GLY A 23 -13.20 -0.48 -9.09
CA GLY A 23 -13.11 0.33 -7.88
C GLY A 23 -11.70 0.54 -7.33
N VAL A 24 -10.67 -0.06 -7.95
CA VAL A 24 -9.26 0.23 -7.66
C VAL A 24 -8.83 1.51 -8.37
N GLU A 25 -8.22 2.43 -7.62
CA GLU A 25 -7.65 3.68 -8.12
C GLU A 25 -6.24 3.86 -7.54
N VAL A 26 -5.24 4.05 -8.39
CA VAL A 26 -3.89 4.45 -7.97
C VAL A 26 -3.75 5.96 -8.10
N LYS A 27 -3.51 6.66 -6.99
CA LYS A 27 -3.43 8.12 -6.93
C LYS A 27 -2.17 8.59 -6.20
N PRO A 28 -1.60 9.74 -6.56
CA PRO A 28 -0.45 10.27 -5.85
C PRO A 28 -0.79 10.58 -4.39
N MET A 29 0.00 10.02 -3.47
CA MET A 29 -0.19 10.19 -2.02
C MET A 29 1.17 10.20 -1.31
N PHE A 30 1.34 11.06 -0.29
CA PHE A 30 2.57 11.21 0.48
C PHE A 30 3.86 11.43 -0.35
N GLY A 31 3.74 12.15 -1.47
CA GLY A 31 4.88 12.43 -2.38
C GLY A 31 5.19 11.29 -3.37
N SER A 32 4.51 10.15 -3.27
CA SER A 32 4.66 9.00 -4.17
C SER A 32 3.30 8.54 -4.71
N LEU A 33 2.90 7.26 -4.53
CA LEU A 33 1.64 6.67 -4.99
C LEU A 33 0.94 5.91 -3.86
N GLY A 34 -0.39 5.92 -3.88
CA GLY A 34 -1.24 5.09 -3.04
C GLY A 34 -2.29 4.39 -3.89
N ALA A 35 -2.55 3.12 -3.58
CA ALA A 35 -3.61 2.33 -4.19
C ALA A 35 -4.83 2.31 -3.26
N PHE A 36 -5.99 2.57 -3.84
CA PHE A 36 -7.26 2.68 -3.15
C PHE A 36 -8.26 1.73 -3.79
N VAL A 37 -9.11 1.10 -2.99
CA VAL A 37 -10.27 0.34 -3.45
C VAL A 37 -11.51 0.92 -2.79
N ASN A 38 -12.53 1.27 -3.58
CA ASN A 38 -13.77 1.88 -3.08
C ASN A 38 -13.56 3.13 -2.21
N GLY A 39 -12.50 3.90 -2.49
CA GLY A 39 -12.11 5.10 -1.73
C GLY A 39 -11.36 4.84 -0.41
N ASN A 40 -11.02 3.59 -0.10
CA ASN A 40 -10.19 3.19 1.04
C ASN A 40 -8.79 2.77 0.55
N MET A 41 -7.74 3.26 1.22
CA MET A 41 -6.36 2.90 0.86
C MET A 41 -6.04 1.49 1.34
N PHE A 42 -5.46 0.67 0.46
CA PHE A 42 -5.04 -0.70 0.78
C PHE A 42 -3.54 -0.93 0.56
N ALA A 43 -2.90 -0.15 -0.31
CA ALA A 43 -1.45 -0.18 -0.47
C ALA A 43 -0.89 1.23 -0.71
N GLY A 44 0.38 1.44 -0.38
CA GLY A 44 1.07 2.72 -0.56
C GLY A 44 2.55 2.53 -0.82
N LEU A 45 3.12 3.37 -1.68
CA LEU A 45 4.54 3.46 -1.94
C LEU A 45 5.10 4.61 -1.10
N PHE A 46 6.13 4.35 -0.30
CA PHE A 46 6.81 5.35 0.51
C PHE A 46 8.32 5.22 0.32
N GLY A 47 8.94 6.18 -0.38
CA GLY A 47 10.31 6.00 -0.85
C GLY A 47 10.39 4.88 -1.87
N GLU A 48 10.97 3.76 -1.47
CA GLU A 48 11.08 2.49 -2.22
C GLU A 48 10.29 1.35 -1.56
N ASP A 49 9.76 1.58 -0.35
CA ASP A 49 9.01 0.59 0.41
C ASP A 49 7.53 0.58 0.02
N VAL A 50 6.97 -0.62 -0.08
CA VAL A 50 5.54 -0.83 -0.37
C VAL A 50 4.84 -1.23 0.92
N GLY A 51 3.99 -0.35 1.45
CA GLY A 51 3.12 -0.63 2.57
C GLY A 51 1.80 -1.23 2.13
N VAL A 52 1.30 -2.21 2.87
CA VAL A 52 -0.03 -2.81 2.66
C VAL A 52 -0.86 -2.78 3.93
N LYS A 53 -2.18 -2.63 3.77
CA LYS A 53 -3.16 -2.67 4.85
C LYS A 53 -3.86 -4.02 4.86
N LEU A 54 -3.55 -4.82 5.87
CA LEU A 54 -4.13 -6.14 6.05
C LEU A 54 -5.00 -6.18 7.31
N ASP A 55 -5.77 -7.26 7.43
CA ASP A 55 -6.38 -7.65 8.70
C ASP A 55 -5.28 -7.92 9.75
N PRO A 56 -5.55 -7.74 11.07
CA PRO A 56 -4.66 -8.17 12.14
C PRO A 56 -3.95 -9.52 11.93
N ALA A 57 -4.63 -10.55 11.40
CA ALA A 57 -3.98 -11.83 11.11
C ALA A 57 -2.89 -11.70 10.01
N GLY A 58 -3.19 -10.99 8.92
CA GLY A 58 -2.22 -10.77 7.85
C GLY A 58 -1.08 -9.84 8.25
N LEU A 59 -1.33 -8.90 9.16
CA LEU A 59 -0.29 -8.05 9.75
C LEU A 59 0.64 -8.86 10.67
N ASP A 60 0.11 -9.83 11.41
CA ASP A 60 0.93 -10.72 12.25
C ASP A 60 1.82 -11.63 11.38
N GLU A 61 1.24 -12.24 10.33
CA GLU A 61 1.98 -13.03 9.35
C GLU A 61 3.09 -12.21 8.65
N LEU A 62 2.75 -11.00 8.19
CA LEU A 62 3.70 -10.12 7.54
C LEU A 62 4.76 -9.62 8.54
N GLY A 63 4.39 -9.29 9.77
CA GLY A 63 5.30 -8.87 10.83
C GLY A 63 6.26 -9.96 11.28
N ALA A 64 5.92 -11.23 11.07
CA ALA A 64 6.82 -12.36 11.29
C ALA A 64 7.89 -12.51 10.20
N LEU A 65 7.72 -11.89 9.04
CA LEU A 65 8.71 -11.94 7.96
C LEU A 65 9.92 -11.04 8.26
N PRO A 66 11.15 -11.54 8.05
CA PRO A 66 12.35 -10.72 8.20
C PRO A 66 12.33 -9.59 7.16
N GLY A 67 12.57 -8.35 7.61
CA GLY A 67 12.54 -7.16 6.76
C GLY A 67 11.17 -6.51 6.62
N SER A 68 10.12 -7.09 7.21
CA SER A 68 8.85 -6.41 7.40
C SER A 68 8.94 -5.39 8.54
N GLY A 69 8.29 -4.24 8.38
CA GLY A 69 8.41 -3.14 9.32
C GLY A 69 7.20 -2.22 9.35
N PRO A 70 7.15 -1.30 10.33
CA PRO A 70 6.09 -0.30 10.38
C PRO A 70 6.16 0.62 9.15
N PHE A 71 5.05 0.78 8.45
CA PHE A 71 4.98 1.65 7.27
C PHE A 71 4.67 3.10 7.65
N GLY A 72 5.44 4.05 7.10
CA GLY A 72 5.19 5.48 7.21
C GLY A 72 6.35 6.29 7.78
N PRO A 73 6.12 7.56 8.16
CA PRO A 73 7.13 8.42 8.75
C PRO A 73 7.69 7.86 10.07
N ALA A 74 9.00 7.95 10.28
CA ALA A 74 9.66 7.50 11.51
C ALA A 74 9.08 8.13 12.79
N GLU A 75 8.60 9.38 12.71
CA GLU A 75 7.97 10.09 13.83
C GLU A 75 6.54 9.62 14.12
N ARG A 76 5.83 9.07 13.12
CA ARG A 76 4.44 8.63 13.26
C ARG A 76 4.12 7.55 12.22
N PRO A 77 4.41 6.26 12.52
CA PRO A 77 4.05 5.17 11.63
C PRO A 77 2.53 5.05 11.50
N LEU A 78 2.06 4.61 10.34
CA LEU A 78 0.64 4.40 10.08
C LEU A 78 0.21 3.08 10.72
N GLY A 79 -0.60 3.16 11.78
CA GLY A 79 -1.19 1.99 12.40
C GLY A 79 -2.04 1.17 11.41
N GLY A 80 -1.83 -0.15 11.40
CA GLY A 80 -2.51 -1.08 10.50
C GLY A 80 -1.87 -1.21 9.12
N TYR A 81 -0.71 -0.60 8.90
CA TYR A 81 0.10 -0.80 7.69
C TYR A 81 1.47 -1.37 8.05
N LEU A 82 1.92 -2.36 7.29
CA LEU A 82 3.28 -2.87 7.34
C LEU A 82 3.93 -2.77 5.97
N SER A 83 5.23 -2.49 5.96
CA SER A 83 6.05 -2.51 4.76
C SER A 83 6.37 -3.95 4.37
N LEU A 84 6.24 -4.24 3.09
CA LEU A 84 6.68 -5.49 2.50
C LEU A 84 8.22 -5.53 2.47
N PRO A 85 8.84 -6.66 2.84
CA PRO A 85 10.28 -6.83 2.71
C PRO A 85 10.76 -6.59 1.28
N ALA A 86 11.89 -5.89 1.14
CA ALA A 86 12.50 -5.65 -0.16
C ALA A 86 12.97 -6.94 -0.85
N ASP A 87 13.29 -7.99 -0.08
CA ASP A 87 13.69 -9.30 -0.58
C ASP A 87 12.53 -10.19 -1.07
N LEU A 88 11.27 -9.77 -0.90
CA LEU A 88 10.14 -10.54 -1.44
C LEU A 88 10.07 -10.45 -2.96
N ASP A 89 9.82 -11.60 -3.59
CA ASP A 89 9.51 -11.71 -5.02
C ASP A 89 8.23 -10.93 -5.39
N ASP A 90 8.15 -10.53 -6.65
CA ASP A 90 7.00 -9.79 -7.19
C ASP A 90 5.68 -10.54 -7.07
N ASP A 91 5.68 -11.86 -7.28
CA ASP A 91 4.50 -12.71 -7.07
C ASP A 91 4.04 -12.67 -5.60
N ALA A 92 4.97 -12.74 -4.65
CA ALA A 92 4.66 -12.69 -3.24
C ALA A 92 4.11 -11.30 -2.84
N ARG A 93 4.75 -10.22 -3.31
CA ARG A 93 4.28 -8.85 -3.11
C ARG A 93 2.88 -8.65 -3.69
N THR A 94 2.65 -9.14 -4.91
CA THR A 94 1.34 -9.06 -5.57
C THR A 94 0.28 -9.81 -4.77
N ALA A 95 0.58 -11.01 -4.25
CA ALA A 95 -0.33 -11.76 -3.40
C ALA A 95 -0.69 -11.00 -2.11
N TRP A 96 0.29 -10.32 -1.48
CA TRP A 96 0.03 -9.48 -0.30
C TRP A 96 -0.83 -8.25 -0.63
N VAL A 97 -0.55 -7.59 -1.76
CA VAL A 97 -1.31 -6.43 -2.26
C VAL A 97 -2.75 -6.83 -2.59
N ASP A 98 -2.96 -7.99 -3.22
CA ASP A 98 -4.28 -8.53 -3.54
C ASP A 98 -5.05 -8.89 -2.27
N ARG A 99 -4.40 -9.53 -1.29
CA ARG A 99 -5.01 -9.81 0.02
C ARG A 99 -5.40 -8.55 0.78
N ALA A 100 -4.58 -7.50 0.70
CA ALA A 100 -4.88 -6.18 1.26
C ALA A 100 -6.07 -5.54 0.55
N ARG A 101 -6.12 -5.62 -0.78
CA ARG A 101 -7.26 -5.15 -1.58
C ARG A 101 -8.53 -5.85 -1.15
N ASP A 102 -8.55 -7.17 -1.08
CA ASP A 102 -9.73 -7.96 -0.71
C ASP A 102 -10.22 -7.60 0.69
N HIS A 103 -9.32 -7.52 1.67
CA HIS A 103 -9.66 -7.07 3.01
C HIS A 103 -10.27 -5.66 3.01
N VAL A 104 -9.62 -4.69 2.37
CA VAL A 104 -10.09 -3.31 2.34
C VAL A 104 -11.36 -3.14 1.50
N ALA A 105 -11.58 -3.99 0.51
CA ALA A 105 -12.83 -4.04 -0.27
C ALA A 105 -14.01 -4.54 0.57
N THR A 106 -13.78 -5.36 1.61
CA THR A 106 -14.83 -5.73 2.58
C THR A 106 -15.23 -4.57 3.50
N LEU A 107 -14.35 -3.58 3.68
CA LEU A 107 -14.66 -2.41 4.51
C LEU A 107 -15.69 -1.53 3.82
N PRO A 108 -16.60 -0.90 4.59
CA PRO A 108 -17.61 -0.02 4.00
C PRO A 108 -16.92 1.05 3.15
N PRO A 109 -17.41 1.30 1.91
CA PRO A 109 -16.84 2.32 1.06
C PRO A 109 -16.85 3.64 1.83
N LYS A 110 -15.71 4.34 1.78
CA LYS A 110 -15.60 5.62 2.48
C LYS A 110 -16.58 6.57 1.81
N VAL A 111 -17.73 6.80 2.46
CA VAL A 111 -18.79 7.67 1.93
C VAL A 111 -18.15 9.04 1.74
N LYS A 112 -17.85 9.41 0.49
CA LYS A 112 -17.33 10.73 0.17
C LYS A 112 -18.42 11.71 0.58
N LYS A 113 -18.24 12.41 1.71
CA LYS A 113 -19.10 13.54 2.04
C LYS A 113 -19.05 14.48 0.84
N PRO A 114 -20.20 14.85 0.24
CA PRO A 114 -20.20 15.77 -0.89
C PRO A 114 -19.49 17.06 -0.46
N LYS A 115 -18.46 17.45 -1.22
CA LYS A 115 -17.89 18.80 -1.09
C LYS A 115 -19.01 19.78 -1.45
N LYS A 116 -19.46 20.53 -0.46
CA LYS A 116 -20.31 21.71 -0.66
C LYS A 116 -19.42 22.90 -0.98
#